data_AF-A0A8K0JWH6-F1
#
_entry.id   AF-A0A8K0JWH6-F1
#
_cell.length_a   1.000
_cell.length_b   1.000
_cell.length_c   1.000
_cell.angle_alpha   90.00
_cell.angle_beta   90.00
_cell.angle_gamma   90.00
#
_symmetry.space_group_name_H-M   'P 1'
#
loop_
_entity.id
_entity.type
_entity.pdbx_description
1 polymer ?
#
loop_
_entity_poly.entity_id
_entity_poly.type
_entity_poly.pdbx_seq_one_letter_code
_entity_poly.pdbx_strand_id
1 'polypeptide(L)'
;MAKLVDVYRGDKITILCRRQLPLVIDEHLTMVMDLEDPYLESEKPMVRKKEMDNFLRKFNLLTPEEQKAAFQVNRKDLLTILGQTVPCVGCRRSVERLFFELVKSGQGKAALDPVVITTDGMLTLDQEYLQIPQLLCSLLHGH
;
A
#
# COMPACT_ATOMS: atom_id res chain seq x y z
N MET A 1 7.99 -1.60 12.45
CA MET A 1 8.22 -0.27 13.08
C MET A 1 9.09 0.52 12.14
N ALA A 2 8.72 1.75 11.77
CA ALA A 2 9.48 2.52 10.79
C ALA A 2 10.85 2.98 11.34
N LYS A 3 11.91 2.85 10.53
CA LYS A 3 13.29 3.23 10.87
C LYS A 3 13.76 4.35 9.95
N LEU A 4 14.43 5.37 10.47
CA LEU A 4 15.12 6.35 9.63
C LEU A 4 16.38 5.70 9.06
N VAL A 5 16.46 5.56 7.73
CA VAL A 5 17.60 4.91 7.06
C VAL A 5 18.49 5.89 6.31
N ASP A 6 17.97 7.06 5.96
CA ASP A 6 18.77 8.09 5.28
C ASP A 6 18.22 9.50 5.48
N VAL A 7 19.08 10.51 5.28
CA VAL A 7 18.74 11.94 5.36
C VAL A 7 19.46 12.68 4.23
N TYR A 8 18.67 13.25 3.32
CA TYR A 8 19.16 14.01 2.17
C TYR A 8 19.05 15.50 2.42
N ARG A 9 20.09 16.23 1.98
CA ARG A 9 20.06 17.68 1.87
C ARG A 9 20.24 18.11 0.42
N GLY A 10 19.25 18.83 -0.14
CA GLY A 10 19.23 19.33 -1.52
C GLY A 10 18.70 18.34 -2.58
N ASP A 11 18.90 18.67 -3.87
CA ASP A 11 18.27 18.04 -5.05
C ASP A 11 18.88 16.68 -5.46
N LYS A 12 19.20 15.80 -4.51
CA LYS A 12 19.63 14.44 -4.87
C LYS A 12 18.40 13.57 -5.20
N ILE A 13 18.35 13.05 -6.43
CA ILE A 13 17.38 12.04 -6.84
C ILE A 13 17.74 10.73 -6.16
N THR A 14 16.94 10.30 -5.18
CA THR A 14 17.11 9.02 -4.51
C THR A 14 16.21 7.97 -5.15
N ILE A 15 16.83 6.87 -5.59
CA ILE A 15 16.10 5.65 -5.94
C ILE A 15 15.74 4.98 -4.62
N LEU A 16 14.44 4.99 -4.28
CA LEU A 16 13.97 4.33 -3.07
C LEU A 16 13.94 2.81 -3.25
N CYS A 17 14.43 2.10 -2.25
CA CYS A 17 14.27 0.66 -2.16
C CYS A 17 12.83 0.29 -1.77
N ARG A 18 12.50 -1.00 -1.87
CA ARG A 18 11.22 -1.54 -1.40
C ARG A 18 10.99 -1.14 0.07
N ARG A 19 9.77 -0.70 0.38
CA ARG A 19 9.31 -0.18 1.69
C ARG A 19 10.00 1.07 2.19
N GLN A 20 10.78 1.75 1.37
CA GLN A 20 11.29 3.07 1.70
C GLN A 20 10.29 4.15 1.33
N LEU A 21 10.10 5.09 2.24
CA LEU A 21 9.18 6.20 2.16
C LEU A 21 9.94 7.52 2.33
N PRO A 22 9.86 8.46 1.38
CA PRO A 22 10.45 9.77 1.54
C PRO A 22 9.50 10.64 2.36
N LEU A 23 10.04 11.32 3.38
CA LEU A 23 9.33 12.33 4.15
C LEU A 23 10.00 13.67 3.87
N VAL A 24 9.33 14.50 3.07
CA VAL A 24 9.80 15.86 2.77
C VAL A 24 9.45 16.76 3.96
N ILE A 25 10.49 17.20 4.68
CA ILE A 25 10.33 18.07 5.84
C ILE A 25 10.28 19.53 5.38
N ASP A 26 11.22 19.92 4.51
CA ASP A 26 11.31 21.23 3.88
C ASP A 26 12.01 21.14 2.51
N GLU A 27 12.22 22.29 1.85
CA GLU A 27 12.86 22.40 0.53
C GLU A 27 14.31 21.87 0.48
N HIS A 28 14.95 21.67 1.63
CA HIS A 28 16.34 21.29 1.75
C HIS A 28 16.54 20.00 2.54
N LEU A 29 15.47 19.37 3.03
CA LEU A 29 15.56 18.21 3.91
C LEU A 29 14.51 17.16 3.56
N THR A 30 14.99 16.01 3.10
CA THR A 30 14.17 14.81 2.93
C THR A 30 14.73 13.69 3.79
N MET A 31 13.87 13.08 4.61
CA MET A 31 14.19 11.89 5.38
C MET A 31 13.70 10.65 4.64
N VAL A 32 14.46 9.56 4.64
CA VAL A 32 13.99 8.28 4.11
C VAL A 32 13.71 7.34 5.28
N MET A 33 12.44 6.98 5.40
CA MET A 33 11.96 6.02 6.38
C MET A 33 11.85 4.65 5.72
N ASP A 34 12.42 3.63 6.33
CA ASP A 34 12.16 2.24 5.99
C ASP A 34 11.00 1.73 6.83
N LEU A 35 9.94 1.28 6.16
CA LEU A 35 8.73 0.74 6.77
C LEU A 35 8.86 -0.74 7.11
N GLU A 36 10.07 -1.30 7.13
CA GLU A 36 10.40 -2.67 7.52
C GLU A 36 9.45 -3.19 8.61
N ASP A 37 8.47 -3.97 8.16
CA ASP A 37 7.45 -4.57 9.00
C ASP A 37 7.61 -6.09 8.90
N PRO A 38 8.02 -6.76 10.01
CA PRO A 38 8.03 -8.20 10.08
C PRO A 38 6.62 -8.81 9.90
N TYR A 39 5.53 -8.03 10.00
CA TYR A 39 4.15 -8.49 9.78
C TYR A 39 3.75 -8.67 8.32
N LEU A 40 4.34 -7.90 7.39
CA LEU A 40 4.13 -8.13 5.95
C LEU A 40 5.09 -9.20 5.37
N GLU A 41 6.10 -9.60 6.15
CA GLU A 41 6.92 -10.80 5.91
C GLU A 41 6.49 -11.97 6.80
N SER A 42 5.49 -11.78 7.67
CA SER A 42 5.02 -12.81 8.57
C SER A 42 4.43 -13.92 7.74
N GLU A 43 5.17 -15.04 7.76
CA GLU A 43 4.72 -16.40 7.55
C GLU A 43 3.33 -16.46 6.96
N LYS A 44 3.26 -16.53 5.61
CA LYS A 44 2.02 -16.70 4.84
C LYS A 44 1.07 -17.54 5.70
N PRO A 45 -0.03 -16.98 6.25
CA PRO A 45 -0.95 -17.80 7.01
C PRO A 45 -1.30 -18.95 6.09
N MET A 46 -1.11 -20.19 6.56
CA MET A 46 -1.48 -21.36 5.76
C MET A 46 -2.99 -21.30 5.57
N VAL A 47 -3.43 -20.57 4.54
CA VAL A 47 -4.84 -20.46 4.17
C VAL A 47 -5.29 -21.90 3.99
N ARG A 48 -6.33 -22.29 4.73
CA ARG A 48 -6.82 -23.65 4.66
C ARG A 48 -7.17 -23.94 3.21
N LYS A 49 -6.83 -25.12 2.72
CA LYS A 49 -7.07 -25.51 1.32
C LYS A 49 -8.51 -25.22 0.88
N LYS A 50 -9.49 -25.48 1.75
CA LYS A 50 -10.92 -25.20 1.50
C LYS A 50 -11.21 -23.71 1.25
N GLU A 51 -10.55 -22.80 1.97
CA GLU A 51 -10.74 -21.36 1.84
C GLU A 51 -10.07 -20.83 0.59
N MET A 52 -8.86 -21.34 0.28
CA MET A 52 -8.17 -21.08 -0.97
C MET A 52 -9.02 -21.53 -2.18
N ASP A 53 -9.53 -22.77 -2.17
CA ASP A 53 -10.35 -23.29 -3.26
C ASP A 53 -11.63 -22.47 -3.45
N ASN A 54 -12.26 -22.03 -2.35
CA ASN A 54 -13.45 -21.18 -2.40
C ASN A 54 -13.14 -19.78 -2.95
N PHE A 55 -12.01 -19.18 -2.54
CA PHE A 55 -11.55 -17.90 -3.07
C PHE A 55 -11.29 -18.01 -4.57
N LEU A 56 -10.48 -18.99 -5.00
CA LEU A 56 -10.16 -19.22 -6.41
C LEU A 56 -11.42 -19.42 -7.25
N ARG A 57 -12.37 -20.22 -6.74
CA ARG A 57 -13.65 -20.43 -7.42
C ARG A 57 -14.40 -19.12 -7.63
N LYS A 58 -14.52 -18.27 -6.61
CA LYS A 58 -15.22 -16.97 -6.71
C LYS A 58 -14.47 -15.97 -7.56
N PHE A 59 -13.15 -15.90 -7.41
CA PHE A 59 -12.28 -14.99 -8.14
C PHE A 59 -12.32 -15.26 -9.64
N ASN A 60 -12.33 -16.53 -10.04
CA ASN A 60 -12.42 -16.95 -11.44
C ASN A 60 -13.82 -16.76 -12.07
N LEU A 61 -14.85 -16.40 -11.30
CA LEU A 61 -16.15 -16.01 -11.85
C LEU A 61 -16.14 -14.57 -12.40
N LEU A 62 -15.20 -13.75 -11.94
CA LEU A 62 -15.08 -12.34 -12.32
C LEU A 62 -14.27 -12.21 -13.62
N THR A 63 -14.64 -11.26 -14.47
CA THR A 63 -13.80 -10.88 -15.61
C THR A 63 -12.50 -10.21 -15.13
N PRO A 64 -11.44 -10.14 -15.95
CA PRO A 64 -10.21 -9.45 -15.57
C PRO A 64 -10.44 -7.98 -15.15
N GLU A 65 -11.39 -7.30 -15.77
CA GLU A 65 -11.78 -5.93 -15.42
C GLU A 65 -12.47 -5.86 -14.06
N GLU A 66 -13.38 -6.80 -13.78
CA GLU A 66 -14.05 -6.91 -12.48
C GLU A 66 -13.08 -7.28 -11.36
N GLN A 67 -12.13 -8.19 -11.63
CA GLN A 67 -11.05 -8.53 -10.70
C GLN A 67 -10.22 -7.30 -10.35
N LYS A 68 -9.82 -6.52 -11.37
CA LYS A 68 -9.06 -5.28 -11.14
C LYS A 68 -9.89 -4.26 -10.35
N ALA A 69 -11.15 -4.05 -10.72
CA ALA A 69 -12.04 -3.11 -10.06
C ALA A 69 -12.29 -3.49 -8.59
N ALA A 70 -12.35 -4.78 -8.27
CA ALA A 70 -12.55 -5.27 -6.90
C ALA A 70 -11.42 -4.88 -5.92
N PHE A 71 -10.23 -4.57 -6.43
CA PHE A 71 -9.08 -4.12 -5.63
C PHE A 71 -8.84 -2.61 -5.72
N GLN A 72 -9.69 -1.85 -6.40
CA GLN A 72 -9.56 -0.41 -6.52
C GLN A 72 -10.35 0.30 -5.42
N VAL A 73 -9.67 1.15 -4.67
CA VAL A 73 -10.29 2.02 -3.67
C VAL A 73 -9.96 3.46 -4.03
N ASN A 74 -10.99 4.28 -4.26
CA ASN A 74 -10.78 5.69 -4.55
C ASN A 74 -10.42 6.45 -3.26
N ARG A 75 -9.81 7.64 -3.44
CA ARG A 75 -9.44 8.52 -2.34
C ARG A 75 -10.58 8.82 -1.36
N LYS A 76 -11.81 9.02 -1.84
CA LYS A 76 -12.94 9.39 -0.96
C LYS A 76 -13.30 8.25 -0.02
N ASP A 77 -13.34 7.03 -0.54
CA ASP A 77 -13.65 5.84 0.24
C ASP A 77 -12.56 5.57 1.27
N LEU A 78 -11.29 5.70 0.88
CA LEU A 78 -10.14 5.58 1.79
C LEU A 78 -10.25 6.56 2.97
N LEU A 79 -10.46 7.85 2.69
CA LEU A 79 -10.58 8.88 3.73
C LEU A 79 -11.82 8.68 4.61
N THR A 80 -12.91 8.17 4.03
CA THR A 80 -14.13 7.83 4.77
C THR A 80 -13.88 6.69 5.76
N ILE A 81 -13.23 5.60 5.30
CA ILE A 81 -12.87 4.47 6.14
C ILE A 81 -11.90 4.92 7.25
N LEU A 82 -10.85 5.69 6.92
CA LEU A 82 -9.95 6.27 7.92
C LEU A 82 -10.70 7.11 8.95
N GLY A 83 -11.71 7.86 8.50
CA GLY A 83 -12.62 8.62 9.34
C GLY A 83 -13.36 7.78 10.38
N GLN A 84 -13.70 6.55 10.04
CA GLN A 84 -14.47 5.60 10.85
C GLN A 84 -13.57 4.71 11.74
N THR A 85 -12.38 4.34 11.26
CA THR A 85 -11.50 3.37 11.94
C THR A 85 -10.49 4.03 12.87
N VAL A 86 -10.07 5.27 12.61
CA VAL A 86 -9.06 5.98 13.40
C VAL A 86 -9.71 7.12 14.19
N PRO A 87 -9.83 7.04 15.52
CA PRO A 87 -10.50 8.07 16.31
C PRO A 87 -9.70 9.39 16.38
N CYS A 88 -8.37 9.31 16.30
CA CYS A 88 -7.50 10.48 16.40
C CYS A 88 -7.56 11.35 15.13
N VAL A 89 -8.01 12.59 15.26
CA VAL A 89 -8.02 13.59 14.17
C VAL A 89 -6.62 13.86 13.62
N GLY A 90 -5.61 13.95 14.49
CA GLY A 90 -4.22 14.19 14.09
C GLY A 90 -3.68 13.06 13.21
N CYS A 91 -3.87 11.80 13.63
CA CYS A 91 -3.42 10.64 12.87
C CYS A 91 -4.09 10.59 11.48
N ARG A 92 -5.40 10.86 11.40
CA ARG A 92 -6.13 10.92 10.13
C ARG A 92 -5.54 11.95 9.18
N ARG A 93 -5.29 13.18 9.66
CA ARG A 93 -4.67 14.24 8.84
C ARG A 93 -3.25 13.88 8.40
N SER A 94 -2.47 13.24 9.26
CA SER A 94 -1.12 12.80 8.89
C SER A 94 -1.14 11.75 7.78
N VAL A 95 -2.04 10.76 7.85
CA VAL A 95 -2.20 9.75 6.79
C VAL A 95 -2.71 10.37 5.50
N GLU A 96 -3.68 11.29 5.57
CA GLU A 96 -4.19 12.01 4.41
C GLU A 96 -3.08 12.82 3.72
N ARG A 97 -2.28 13.57 4.49
CA ARG A 97 -1.13 14.32 3.94
C ARG A 97 -0.13 13.39 3.27
N LEU A 98 0.22 12.28 3.93
CA LEU A 98 1.14 11.29 3.38
C LEU A 98 0.60 10.71 2.06
N PHE A 99 -0.68 10.39 2.00
CA PHE A 99 -1.32 9.92 0.77
C PHE A 99 -1.12 10.91 -0.38
N PHE A 100 -1.36 12.21 -0.16
CA PHE A 100 -1.16 13.24 -1.17
C PHE A 100 0.31 13.39 -1.60
N GLU A 101 1.25 13.30 -0.66
CA GLU A 101 2.69 13.32 -0.96
C GLU A 101 3.10 12.10 -1.81
N LEU A 102 2.55 10.92 -1.53
CA LEU A 102 2.78 9.71 -2.32
C LEU A 102 2.18 9.77 -3.72
N VAL A 103 0.96 10.32 -3.87
CA VAL A 103 0.35 10.58 -5.18
C VAL A 103 1.24 11.54 -5.99
N LYS A 104 1.69 12.63 -5.37
CA LYS A 104 2.48 13.69 -6.04
C LYS A 104 3.87 13.20 -6.45
N SER A 105 4.54 12.43 -5.59
CA SER A 105 5.89 11.92 -5.85
C SER A 105 5.92 10.74 -6.83
N GLY A 106 4.80 10.03 -6.99
CA GLY A 106 4.74 8.77 -7.76
C GLY A 106 5.52 7.62 -7.10
N GLN A 107 6.03 7.81 -5.88
CA GLN A 107 6.84 6.82 -5.17
C GLN A 107 6.00 5.86 -4.30
N GLY A 108 4.67 5.95 -4.37
CA GLY A 108 3.74 5.08 -3.64
C GLY A 108 3.97 3.57 -3.88
N LYS A 109 4.40 3.18 -5.09
CA LYS A 109 4.72 1.77 -5.42
C LYS A 109 5.88 1.21 -4.59
N ALA A 110 6.95 1.98 -4.40
CA ALA A 110 8.11 1.51 -3.64
C ALA A 110 7.78 1.42 -2.14
N ALA A 111 7.06 2.41 -1.61
CA ALA A 111 6.76 2.51 -0.18
C ALA A 111 5.74 1.47 0.32
N LEU A 112 4.74 1.12 -0.50
CA LEU A 112 3.54 0.40 -0.03
C LEU A 112 3.36 -1.01 -0.61
N ASP A 113 4.35 -1.56 -1.31
CA ASP A 113 4.29 -2.89 -1.93
C ASP A 113 3.68 -3.97 -0.99
N PRO A 114 2.65 -4.73 -1.43
CA PRO A 114 2.14 -4.86 -2.81
C PRO A 114 1.10 -3.80 -3.24
N VAL A 115 0.75 -2.86 -2.37
CA VAL A 115 -0.22 -1.79 -2.63
C VAL A 115 0.44 -0.67 -3.42
N VAL A 116 -0.31 -0.11 -4.37
CA VAL A 116 0.12 0.99 -5.22
C VAL A 116 -0.89 2.12 -5.13
N ILE A 117 -0.39 3.35 -4.99
CA ILE A 117 -1.17 4.57 -5.18
C ILE A 117 -0.87 5.10 -6.57
N THR A 118 -1.91 5.18 -7.39
CA THR A 118 -1.87 5.74 -8.73
C THR A 118 -1.86 7.28 -8.71
N THR A 119 -1.42 7.90 -9.79
CA THR A 119 -1.33 9.37 -9.90
C THR A 119 -2.70 10.04 -9.92
N ASP A 120 -3.76 9.32 -10.29
CA ASP A 120 -5.16 9.75 -10.19
C ASP A 120 -5.75 9.55 -8.78
N GLY A 121 -4.96 9.04 -7.82
CA GLY A 121 -5.36 8.91 -6.42
C GLY A 121 -6.25 7.70 -6.16
N MET A 122 -6.16 6.66 -6.97
CA MET A 122 -6.70 5.34 -6.64
C MET A 122 -5.64 4.47 -5.95
N LEU A 123 -6.06 3.80 -4.88
CA LEU A 123 -5.33 2.73 -4.24
C LEU A 123 -5.68 1.41 -4.95
N THR A 124 -4.69 0.63 -5.33
CA THR A 124 -4.83 -0.66 -6.01
C THR A 124 -3.72 -1.61 -5.61
N LEU A 125 -3.77 -2.87 -6.04
CA LEU A 125 -2.62 -3.77 -6.00
C LEU A 125 -1.80 -3.68 -7.28
N ASP A 126 -0.50 -3.95 -7.17
CA ASP A 126 0.37 -4.10 -8.34
C ASP A 126 -0.10 -5.27 -9.22
N GLN A 127 -0.01 -5.08 -10.53
CA GLN A 127 -0.55 -6.01 -11.53
C GLN A 127 0.09 -7.40 -11.42
N GLU A 128 1.35 -7.50 -11.01
CA GLU A 128 2.04 -8.77 -10.81
C GLU A 128 1.36 -9.63 -9.73
N TYR A 129 0.82 -9.01 -8.69
CA TYR A 129 0.09 -9.71 -7.63
C TYR A 129 -1.34 -10.06 -8.04
N LEU A 130 -1.98 -9.21 -8.86
CA LEU A 130 -3.33 -9.49 -9.39
C LEU A 130 -3.37 -10.77 -10.26
N GLN A 131 -2.26 -11.12 -10.90
CA GLN A 131 -2.13 -12.34 -11.69
C GLN A 131 -1.89 -13.61 -10.86
N ILE A 132 -1.70 -13.48 -9.54
CA ILE A 132 -1.40 -14.60 -8.65
C ILE A 132 -2.47 -14.67 -7.56
N PRO A 133 -3.65 -15.27 -7.85
CA PRO A 133 -4.78 -15.29 -6.92
C PRO A 133 -4.48 -15.91 -5.56
N GLN A 134 -3.50 -16.83 -5.48
CA GLN A 134 -3.08 -17.42 -4.21
C GLN A 134 -2.41 -16.41 -3.28
N LEU A 135 -1.65 -15.45 -3.84
CA LEU A 135 -1.06 -14.35 -3.07
C LEU A 135 -2.15 -13.39 -2.61
N LEU A 136 -3.12 -13.06 -3.47
CA LEU A 136 -4.27 -12.24 -3.10
C LEU A 136 -5.08 -12.86 -1.97
N CYS A 137 -5.35 -14.16 -2.06
CA CYS A 137 -6.05 -14.90 -1.01
C CYS A 137 -5.27 -14.85 0.31
N SER A 138 -3.95 -15.06 0.26
CA SER A 138 -3.10 -14.98 1.46
C SER A 138 -3.07 -13.58 2.06
N LEU A 139 -3.01 -12.54 1.21
CA LEU A 139 -3.02 -11.13 1.61
C LEU A 139 -4.33 -10.76 2.34
N LEU A 140 -5.46 -11.25 1.85
CA LEU A 140 -6.78 -10.95 2.41
C LEU A 140 -7.15 -11.78 3.64
N HIS A 141 -6.44 -12.87 3.92
CA HIS A 141 -6.82 -13.82 4.98
C HIS A 141 -6.22 -13.48 6.36
N GLY A 142 -5.24 -12.58 6.42
CA GLY A 142 -4.49 -12.24 7.64
C GLY A 142 -4.88 -10.92 8.33
N HIS A 143 -5.94 -10.25 7.86
CA HIS A 143 -6.29 -8.88 8.28
C HIS A 143 -7.78 -8.75 8.62
#